data_AF-A0A1B6C295-F1
#
_entry.id   AF-A0A1B6C295-F1
#
_cell.length_a   1.000
_cell.length_b   1.000
_cell.length_c   1.000
_cell.angle_alpha   90.00
_cell.angle_beta   90.00
_cell.angle_gamma   90.00
#
_symmetry.space_group_name_H-M   'P 1'
#
loop_
_entity.id
_entity.type
_entity.pdbx_description
1 polymer ?
#
loop_
_entity_poly.entity_id
_entity_poly.type
_entity_poly.pdbx_seq_one_letter_code
_entity_poly.pdbx_strand_id
1 'polypeptide(L)'
;MKHEAYEAIHLLKLPLQIESLTAYGDKLLVGTKQGHLLTYSITPRYGDQKHEPHLLGYNKNYSKKPIQQMAVVPELEILVRLSDNVICVHDITNIINPVLLTTVQRTRGATSFILNVKKHISMTGATVPTVRMCVAVKRKLQFFYWKNKDFLDL
;
A
#
# COMPACT_ATOMS: atom_id res chain seq x y z
N MET A 1 16.85 -19.17 30.60
CA MET A 1 15.53 -19.39 29.96
C MET A 1 15.46 -18.45 28.78
N LYS A 2 15.49 -18.95 27.54
CA LYS A 2 15.37 -18.10 26.34
C LYS A 2 13.89 -17.79 26.13
N HIS A 3 13.50 -16.53 26.26
CA HIS A 3 12.19 -16.08 25.80
C HIS A 3 12.29 -15.83 24.29
N GLU A 4 11.48 -16.53 23.50
CA GLU A 4 11.29 -16.17 22.09
C GLU A 4 10.24 -15.05 22.04
N ALA A 5 10.64 -13.88 21.55
CA ALA A 5 9.79 -12.70 21.47
C ALA A 5 8.79 -12.74 20.30
N TYR A 6 9.01 -13.65 19.34
CA TYR A 6 8.21 -13.75 18.11
C TYR A 6 8.06 -15.22 17.71
N GLU A 7 6.86 -15.58 17.25
CA GLU A 7 6.55 -16.87 16.63
C GLU A 7 6.22 -16.66 15.15
N ALA A 8 6.84 -17.45 14.28
CA ALA A 8 6.53 -17.42 12.85
C ALA A 8 5.30 -18.29 12.55
N ILE A 9 4.26 -17.68 12.01
CA ILE A 9 3.01 -18.37 11.67
C ILE A 9 2.77 -18.29 10.16
N HIS A 10 2.45 -19.44 9.56
CA HIS A 10 2.02 -19.49 8.17
C HIS A 10 0.59 -18.94 8.04
N LEU A 11 0.48 -17.67 7.67
CA LEU A 11 -0.81 -16.98 7.56
C LEU A 11 -1.59 -17.37 6.30
N LEU A 12 -0.95 -17.35 5.13
CA LEU A 12 -1.65 -17.41 3.84
C LEU A 12 -1.15 -18.55 2.95
N LYS A 13 -2.08 -19.38 2.47
CA LYS A 13 -1.86 -20.31 1.36
C LYS A 13 -2.78 -19.92 0.21
N LEU A 14 -2.24 -19.17 -0.75
CA LEU A 14 -2.99 -18.66 -1.90
C LEU A 14 -2.63 -19.42 -3.17
N PRO A 15 -3.61 -19.74 -4.04
CA PRO A 15 -3.33 -20.25 -5.37
C PRO A 15 -2.74 -19.18 -6.29
N LEU A 16 -2.87 -17.89 -5.92
CA LEU A 16 -2.33 -16.75 -6.64
C LEU A 16 -0.88 -16.48 -6.21
N GLN A 17 -0.04 -16.09 -7.16
CA GLN A 17 1.33 -15.68 -6.86
C GLN A 17 1.31 -14.28 -6.23
N ILE A 18 1.76 -14.20 -4.98
CA ILE A 18 1.95 -12.93 -4.27
C ILE A 18 3.10 -12.17 -4.94
N GLU A 19 2.85 -10.91 -5.27
CA GLU A 19 3.82 -10.00 -5.88
C GLU A 19 4.23 -8.89 -4.90
N SER A 20 3.28 -8.37 -4.12
CA SER A 20 3.54 -7.36 -3.10
C SER A 20 2.59 -7.48 -1.91
N LEU A 21 3.03 -6.94 -0.77
CA LEU A 21 2.30 -6.91 0.48
C LEU A 21 2.40 -5.50 1.10
N THR A 22 1.33 -5.02 1.73
CA THR A 22 1.38 -3.84 2.61
C THR A 22 0.38 -3.98 3.75
N ALA A 23 0.71 -3.41 4.90
CA ALA A 23 -0.20 -3.35 6.04
C ALA A 23 -1.00 -2.03 6.04
N TYR A 24 -2.21 -2.07 6.60
CA TYR A 24 -3.02 -0.90 6.92
C TYR A 24 -3.85 -1.16 8.18
N GLY A 25 -3.40 -0.64 9.33
CA GLY A 25 -3.99 -0.98 10.63
C GLY A 25 -3.91 -2.48 10.89
N ASP A 26 -5.06 -3.10 11.14
CA ASP A 26 -5.22 -4.54 11.35
C ASP A 26 -5.41 -5.35 10.05
N LYS A 27 -5.13 -4.73 8.90
CA LYS A 27 -5.39 -5.33 7.58
C LYS A 27 -4.10 -5.58 6.84
N LEU A 28 -4.06 -6.71 6.14
CA LEU A 28 -3.02 -7.08 5.18
C LEU A 28 -3.57 -6.99 3.77
N LEU A 29 -2.97 -6.13 2.95
CA LEU A 29 -3.26 -6.02 1.53
C LEU A 29 -2.25 -6.84 0.75
N VAL A 30 -2.76 -7.73 -0.10
CA VAL A 30 -1.98 -8.66 -0.92
C VAL A 30 -2.19 -8.32 -2.39
N GLY A 31 -1.14 -7.85 -3.03
CA GLY A 31 -1.10 -7.62 -4.46
C GLY A 31 -0.50 -8.82 -5.18
N THR A 32 -1.14 -9.27 -6.25
CA THR A 32 -0.72 -10.48 -6.96
C THR A 32 -0.11 -10.18 -8.32
N LYS A 33 0.58 -11.19 -8.87
CA LYS A 33 1.12 -11.14 -10.24
C LYS A 33 0.04 -10.99 -11.30
N GLN A 34 -1.15 -11.53 -11.05
CA GLN A 34 -2.31 -11.40 -11.93
C GLN A 34 -2.94 -9.99 -11.89
N GLY A 35 -2.49 -9.12 -10.97
CA GLY A 35 -3.06 -7.78 -10.79
C GLY A 35 -4.25 -7.75 -9.84
N HIS A 36 -4.49 -8.82 -9.09
CA HIS A 36 -5.56 -8.87 -8.10
C HIS A 36 -5.13 -8.20 -6.80
N LEU A 37 -6.09 -7.59 -6.10
CA LEU A 37 -5.92 -7.09 -4.74
C LEU A 37 -6.81 -7.90 -3.79
N LEU A 38 -6.21 -8.49 -2.76
CA LEU A 38 -6.92 -9.14 -1.67
C LEU A 38 -6.66 -8.37 -0.38
N THR A 39 -7.70 -8.18 0.43
CA THR A 39 -7.60 -7.52 1.73
C THR A 39 -8.00 -8.51 2.81
N TYR A 40 -7.13 -8.77 3.76
CA TYR A 40 -7.38 -9.63 4.92
C TYR A 40 -7.42 -8.81 6.20
N SER A 41 -8.26 -9.18 7.17
CA SER A 41 -8.06 -8.79 8.57
C SER A 41 -7.17 -9.84 9.24
N ILE A 42 -6.22 -9.38 10.04
CA ILE A 42 -5.32 -10.22 10.85
C ILE A 42 -5.64 -10.14 12.35
N THR A 43 -6.76 -9.51 12.72
CA THR A 43 -7.19 -9.43 14.13
C THR A 43 -7.61 -10.81 14.64
N PRO A 44 -7.01 -11.33 15.72
CA PRO A 44 -7.44 -12.57 16.34
C PRO A 44 -8.89 -12.45 16.84
N ARG A 45 -9.72 -13.46 16.64
CA ARG A 45 -11.04 -13.50 17.29
C ARG A 45 -10.85 -13.78 18.78
N TYR A 46 -11.60 -13.09 19.63
CA TYR A 46 -11.56 -13.30 21.08
C TYR A 46 -11.81 -14.78 21.41
N GLY A 47 -10.86 -15.42 22.08
CA GLY A 47 -10.91 -16.84 22.47
C GLY A 47 -10.29 -17.83 21.49
N ASP A 48 -9.83 -17.38 20.32
CA ASP A 48 -9.16 -18.23 19.33
C ASP A 48 -7.63 -18.10 19.44
N GLN A 49 -6.93 -19.22 19.63
CA GLN A 49 -5.45 -19.23 19.68
C GLN A 49 -4.83 -19.16 18.27
N LYS A 50 -5.62 -19.38 17.22
CA LYS A 50 -5.12 -19.37 15.84
C LYS A 50 -5.23 -17.98 15.22
N HIS A 51 -4.09 -17.45 14.77
CA HIS A 51 -4.02 -16.25 13.95
C HIS A 51 -4.44 -16.60 12.50
N GLU A 52 -5.72 -16.86 12.28
CA GLU A 52 -6.26 -17.12 10.93
C GLU A 52 -6.67 -15.81 10.24
N PRO A 53 -6.06 -15.44 9.10
CA PRO A 53 -6.43 -14.23 8.38
C PRO A 53 -7.79 -14.39 7.72
N HIS A 54 -8.67 -13.40 7.94
CA HIS A 54 -10.01 -13.39 7.38
C HIS A 54 -10.06 -12.55 6.10
N LEU A 55 -10.44 -13.14 4.97
CA LEU A 55 -10.60 -12.40 3.71
C LEU A 55 -11.76 -11.40 3.81
N LEU A 56 -11.46 -10.11 3.75
CA LEU A 56 -12.45 -9.02 3.74
C LEU A 56 -12.87 -8.64 2.32
N GLY A 57 -11.94 -8.73 1.37
CA GLY A 57 -12.15 -8.20 0.03
C GLY A 57 -11.29 -8.88 -1.01
N TYR A 58 -11.85 -9.09 -2.20
CA TYR A 58 -11.15 -9.62 -3.36
C TYR A 58 -11.53 -8.85 -4.63
N ASN A 59 -10.64 -7.96 -5.05
CA ASN A 59 -10.79 -7.21 -6.29
C ASN A 59 -9.93 -7.83 -7.40
N LYS A 60 -10.60 -8.64 -8.26
CA LYS A 60 -9.98 -9.31 -9.42
C LYS A 60 -9.57 -8.35 -10.54
N ASN A 61 -10.23 -7.20 -10.63
CA ASN A 61 -10.06 -6.24 -11.72
C ASN A 61 -9.26 -5.00 -11.30
N TYR A 62 -8.58 -5.07 -10.14
CA TYR A 62 -7.83 -3.95 -9.59
C TYR A 62 -6.68 -3.51 -10.53
N SER A 63 -6.04 -4.47 -11.18
CA SER A 63 -5.09 -4.23 -12.26
C SER A 63 -5.09 -5.36 -13.28
N LYS A 64 -4.71 -5.02 -14.52
CA LYS A 64 -4.44 -6.00 -15.58
C LYS A 64 -2.99 -6.52 -15.56
N LYS A 65 -2.15 -6.00 -14.68
CA LYS A 65 -0.70 -6.22 -14.63
C LYS A 65 -0.27 -6.51 -13.18
N PRO A 66 0.90 -7.15 -12.97
CA PRO A 66 1.42 -7.41 -11.63
C PRO A 66 1.40 -6.16 -10.75
N ILE A 67 1.04 -6.33 -9.49
CA ILE A 67 1.13 -5.27 -8.48
C ILE A 67 2.54 -5.34 -7.87
N GLN A 68 3.49 -4.66 -8.49
CA GLN A 68 4.93 -4.78 -8.20
C GLN A 68 5.29 -4.23 -6.82
N GLN A 69 4.62 -3.17 -6.39
CA GLN A 69 4.85 -2.55 -5.08
C GLN A 69 3.60 -1.82 -4.62
N MET A 70 3.39 -1.78 -3.30
CA MET A 70 2.32 -1.03 -2.65
C MET A 70 2.85 -0.32 -1.40
N ALA A 71 2.25 0.82 -1.07
CA ALA A 71 2.45 1.50 0.19
C ALA A 71 1.20 2.30 0.56
N VAL A 72 0.80 2.21 1.83
CA VAL A 72 -0.34 2.96 2.36
C VAL A 72 0.15 4.19 3.12
N VAL A 73 -0.56 5.31 2.98
CA VAL A 73 -0.42 6.48 3.87
C VAL A 73 -1.72 6.61 4.67
N PRO A 74 -1.77 6.08 5.91
CA PRO A 74 -2.99 6.04 6.71
C PRO A 74 -3.61 7.42 6.96
N GLU A 75 -2.78 8.44 7.20
CA GLU A 75 -3.22 9.79 7.55
C GLU A 75 -3.98 10.51 6.42
N LEU A 76 -3.87 9.98 5.20
CA LEU A 76 -4.49 10.54 4.00
C LEU A 76 -5.49 9.56 3.37
N GLU A 77 -5.66 8.37 3.95
CA GLU A 77 -6.47 7.30 3.38
C GLU A 77 -6.15 7.04 1.91
N ILE A 78 -4.85 6.98 1.57
CA ILE A 78 -4.38 6.66 0.22
C ILE A 78 -3.52 5.40 0.16
N LEU A 79 -3.67 4.66 -0.93
CA LEU A 79 -2.81 3.55 -1.35
C LEU A 79 -2.06 3.94 -2.62
N VAL A 80 -0.74 4.03 -2.52
CA VAL A 80 0.16 4.21 -3.66
C VAL A 80 0.57 2.82 -4.14
N ARG A 81 0.44 2.58 -5.45
CA ARG A 81 0.87 1.31 -6.05
C ARG A 81 1.71 1.55 -7.30
N LEU A 82 2.62 0.62 -7.54
CA LEU A 82 3.37 0.48 -8.78
C LEU A 82 2.89 -0.75 -9.53
N SER A 83 2.51 -0.56 -10.79
CA SER A 83 2.10 -1.64 -11.69
C SER A 83 2.12 -1.12 -13.12
N ASP A 84 2.42 -2.00 -14.07
CA ASP A 84 2.69 -1.61 -15.47
C ASP A 84 3.75 -0.50 -15.58
N ASN A 85 4.71 -0.51 -14.65
CA ASN A 85 5.79 0.46 -14.54
C ASN A 85 5.29 1.92 -14.44
N VAL A 86 4.12 2.15 -13.83
CA VAL A 86 3.60 3.49 -13.53
C VAL A 86 3.02 3.54 -12.12
N ILE A 87 3.15 4.69 -11.46
CA ILE A 87 2.56 4.92 -10.14
C ILE A 87 1.10 5.34 -10.29
N CYS A 88 0.23 4.67 -9.54
CA CYS A 88 -1.17 5.02 -9.38
C CYS A 88 -1.49 5.23 -7.90
N VAL A 89 -2.34 6.19 -7.59
CA VAL A 89 -2.79 6.48 -6.23
C VAL A 89 -4.28 6.23 -6.13
N HIS A 90 -4.70 5.54 -5.08
CA HIS A 90 -6.09 5.19 -4.83
C HIS A 90 -6.53 5.74 -3.49
N ASP A 91 -7.78 6.18 -3.42
CA ASP A 91 -8.52 6.42 -2.19
C ASP A 91 -8.86 5.07 -1.56
N ILE A 92 -8.61 4.92 -0.27
CA ILE A 92 -8.88 3.70 0.50
C ILE A 92 -9.83 3.94 1.68
N THR A 93 -10.65 5.01 1.63
CA THR A 93 -11.76 5.20 2.57
C THR A 93 -12.61 3.92 2.63
N ASN A 94 -12.82 3.28 1.48
CA ASN A 94 -13.25 1.89 1.38
C ASN A 94 -12.07 0.98 1.00
N ILE A 95 -11.40 0.40 2.00
CA ILE A 95 -10.23 -0.47 1.81
C ILE A 95 -10.51 -1.77 1.03
N ILE A 96 -11.76 -2.21 0.96
CA ILE A 96 -12.15 -3.42 0.21
C ILE A 96 -12.23 -3.11 -1.29
N ASN A 97 -12.59 -1.88 -1.65
CA ASN A 97 -12.68 -1.44 -3.03
C ASN A 97 -12.03 -0.06 -3.24
N PRO A 98 -10.69 0.00 -3.29
CA PRO A 98 -9.98 1.27 -3.48
C PRO A 98 -10.32 1.92 -4.82
N VAL A 99 -10.53 3.24 -4.80
CA VAL A 99 -10.93 4.01 -5.99
C VAL A 99 -9.73 4.78 -6.53
N LEU A 100 -9.45 4.68 -7.84
CA LEU A 100 -8.34 5.39 -8.46
C LEU A 100 -8.54 6.92 -8.35
N LEU A 101 -7.56 7.62 -7.78
CA LEU A 101 -7.53 9.08 -7.71
C LEU A 101 -6.74 9.68 -8.87
N THR A 102 -5.50 9.20 -9.06
CA THR A 102 -4.58 9.73 -10.07
C THR A 102 -3.64 8.65 -10.57
N THR A 103 -3.16 8.81 -11.80
CA THR A 103 -2.03 8.07 -12.34
C THR A 103 -0.93 9.06 -12.68
N VAL A 104 0.22 8.90 -12.04
CA VAL A 104 1.36 9.83 -12.15
C VAL A 104 2.11 9.52 -13.43
N GLN A 105 1.61 9.95 -14.59
CA GLN A 105 2.12 9.55 -15.92
C GLN A 105 3.62 9.82 -16.10
N ARG A 106 4.17 10.83 -15.42
CA ARG A 106 5.61 11.15 -15.43
C ARG A 106 6.51 10.04 -14.90
N THR A 107 5.93 9.11 -14.14
CA THR A 107 6.62 7.92 -13.59
C THR A 107 6.63 6.74 -14.55
N ARG A 108 6.11 6.86 -15.78
CA ARG A 108 6.11 5.75 -16.74
C ARG A 108 7.53 5.22 -16.98
N GLY A 109 7.70 3.91 -16.80
CA GLY A 109 9.01 3.24 -16.74
C GLY A 109 9.59 3.14 -15.33
N ALA A 110 8.76 3.33 -14.30
CA ALA A 110 9.12 3.14 -12.90
C ALA A 110 9.39 1.67 -12.60
N THR A 111 10.37 1.42 -11.73
CA THR A 111 10.72 0.06 -11.28
C THR A 111 10.59 -0.11 -9.78
N SER A 112 10.64 0.98 -9.00
CA SER A 112 10.38 0.99 -7.57
C SER A 112 10.09 2.41 -7.10
N PHE A 113 9.46 2.56 -5.94
CA PHE A 113 9.28 3.84 -5.28
C PHE A 113 9.50 3.73 -3.77
N ILE A 114 9.63 4.86 -3.08
CA ILE A 114 9.59 4.93 -1.63
C ILE A 114 8.87 6.20 -1.20
N LEU A 115 8.17 6.13 -0.07
CA LEU A 115 7.47 7.25 0.53
C LEU A 115 8.24 7.76 1.76
N ASN A 116 8.28 9.08 1.91
CA ASN A 116 8.74 9.77 3.10
C ASN A 116 7.54 10.56 3.64
N VAL A 117 6.95 10.07 4.73
CA VAL A 117 5.79 10.68 5.40
C VAL A 117 6.28 11.37 6.68
N LYS A 118 6.07 12.67 6.79
CA LYS A 118 6.40 13.46 7.97
C LYS A 118 5.16 14.15 8.50
N LYS A 119 5.02 14.21 9.83
CA LYS A 119 3.97 14.98 10.50
C LYS A 119 4.58 16.29 10.98
N HIS A 120 3.85 17.39 10.82
CA HIS A 120 4.22 18.67 11.41
C HIS A 120 2.98 19.33 12.02
N ILE A 121 3.20 20.18 13.00
CA ILE A 121 2.14 20.96 13.64
C ILE A 121 1.99 22.27 12.85
N SER A 122 0.80 22.54 12.35
CA SER A 122 0.49 23.79 11.66
C SER A 122 0.43 24.97 12.64
N MET A 123 0.37 26.20 12.12
CA MET A 123 0.13 27.39 12.92
C MET A 123 -1.20 27.34 13.71
N THR A 124 -2.15 26.51 13.27
CA THR A 124 -3.44 26.30 13.94
C THR A 124 -3.40 25.19 15.00
N GLY A 125 -2.24 24.58 15.24
CA GLY A 125 -2.08 23.43 16.16
C GLY A 125 -2.50 22.08 15.56
N ALA A 126 -3.00 22.04 14.33
CA ALA A 126 -3.41 20.81 13.67
C ALA A 126 -2.17 20.01 13.19
N THR A 127 -2.19 18.69 13.35
CA THR A 127 -1.15 17.83 12.80
C THR A 127 -1.43 17.58 11.32
N VAL A 128 -0.53 18.02 10.44
CA VAL A 128 -0.66 17.88 8.98
C VAL A 128 0.41 16.92 8.45
N PRO A 129 0.03 15.86 7.72
CA PRO A 129 1.00 14.99 7.05
C PRO A 129 1.57 15.67 5.81
N THR A 130 2.88 15.53 5.60
CA THR A 130 3.58 15.83 4.36
C THR A 130 4.11 14.54 3.79
N VAL A 131 3.74 14.24 2.54
CA VAL A 131 4.20 13.04 1.84
C VAL A 131 5.09 13.46 0.69
N ARG A 132 6.29 12.88 0.64
CA ARG A 132 7.18 12.94 -0.51
C ARG A 132 7.38 11.54 -1.05
N MET A 133 7.56 11.42 -2.36
CA MET A 133 7.80 10.16 -3.02
C MET A 133 9.07 10.26 -3.86
N CYS A 134 9.96 9.27 -3.74
CA CYS A 134 11.05 9.07 -4.67
C CYS A 134 10.72 7.88 -5.55
N VAL A 135 10.88 8.02 -6.87
CA VAL A 135 10.59 6.97 -7.85
C VAL A 135 11.83 6.71 -8.69
N ALA A 136 12.25 5.45 -8.75
CA ALA A 136 13.28 5.01 -9.68
C ALA A 136 12.65 4.80 -11.05
N VAL A 137 13.04 5.63 -12.03
CA VAL A 137 12.54 5.58 -13.41
C VAL A 137 13.72 5.44 -14.35
N LYS A 138 13.85 4.26 -14.98
CA LYS A 138 15.00 3.92 -15.85
C LYS A 138 16.34 4.08 -15.10
N ARG A 139 17.14 5.11 -15.43
CA ARG A 139 18.47 5.40 -14.85
C ARG A 139 18.48 6.68 -14.00
N LYS A 140 17.32 7.16 -13.55
CA LYS A 140 17.21 8.38 -12.74
C LYS A 140 16.23 8.21 -11.58
N LEU A 141 16.40 9.03 -10.56
CA LEU A 141 15.45 9.21 -9.47
C LEU A 141 14.62 10.46 -9.75
N GLN A 142 13.30 10.35 -9.61
CA GLN A 142 12.37 11.47 -9.66
C GLN A 142 11.77 11.68 -8.27
N PHE A 143 11.64 12.93 -7.87
CA PHE A 143 11.12 13.31 -6.56
C PHE A 143 9.78 14.04 -6.74
N PHE A 144 8.83 13.69 -5.90
CA PHE A 144 7.49 14.25 -5.90
C PHE A 144 7.05 14.63 -4.49
N TYR A 145 6.10 15.53 -4.38
CA TYR A 145 5.37 15.83 -3.16
C TYR A 145 3.86 15.72 -3.39
N TRP A 146 3.14 15.28 -2.36
CA TRP A 146 1.69 15.15 -2.41
C TRP A 146 1.00 16.49 -2.17
N LYS A 147 0.08 16.87 -3.05
CA LYS A 147 -0.77 18.06 -2.91
C LYS A 147 -2.02 17.91 -3.78
N ASN A 148 -3.17 18.37 -3.28
CA ASN A 148 -4.42 18.41 -4.06
C ASN A 148 -4.81 17.06 -4.71
N LYS A 149 -4.65 15.96 -3.98
CA LYS A 149 -4.91 14.59 -4.46
C LYS A 149 -4.01 14.12 -5.63
N ASP A 150 -2.85 14.75 -5.81
CA ASP A 150 -1.88 14.37 -6.83
C ASP A 150 -0.41 14.45 -6.34
N PHE A 151 0.49 13.79 -7.06
CA PHE A 151 1.94 13.90 -6.86
C PHE A 151 2.55 14.86 -7.87
N LEU A 152 3.01 16.01 -7.38
CA LEU A 152 3.66 17.05 -8.15
C LEU A 152 5.18 16.94 -8.03
N ASP A 153 5.92 17.35 -9.06
CA ASP A 153 7.39 17.30 -9.03
C ASP A 153 7.96 18.23 -7.96
N LEU A 154 8.98 17.74 -7.25
CA LEU A 154 9.77 18.52 -6.29
C LEU A 154 10.86 19.33 -7.00
#